data_AF-A0A3M1H130-F1
#
_entry.id   AF-A0A3M1H130-F1
#
_cell.length_a   1.000
_cell.length_b   1.000
_cell.length_c   1.000
_cell.angle_alpha   90.00
_cell.angle_beta   90.00
_cell.angle_gamma   90.00
#
_symmetry.space_group_name_H-M   'P 1'
#
loop_
_entity.id
_entity.type
_entity.pdbx_description
1 polymer ?
#
loop_
_entity_poly.entity_id
_entity_poly.type
_entity_poly.pdbx_seq_one_letter_code
_entity_poly.pdbx_strand_id
1 'polypeptide(L)'
;MRTRIALSLFAALCLAATVVSPPAWSQTREEVRKAIDTLEKALERLPDDDADAATQPVTYERIAAALRSFDIEPTTYSNDEGQTAALIFRVNNLKALAFLDDNTGVMQFAFSVGGSKADMERINRWNRERRFTRAFFKTIKGRKVAALEAEFDVKEGRSDERLRTNVGLFVQSLRTFLREVCQ
;
A
#
# COMPACT_ATOMS: atom_id res chain seq x y z
N MET A 1 -5.20 -3.87 -9.10
CA MET A 1 -6.23 -2.93 -8.59
C MET A 1 -7.59 -3.61 -8.33
N ARG A 2 -7.64 -4.95 -8.28
CA ARG A 2 -8.85 -5.79 -8.14
C ARG A 2 -9.62 -5.60 -6.82
N THR A 3 -8.94 -5.30 -5.72
CA THR A 3 -9.56 -5.22 -4.38
C THR A 3 -10.38 -3.95 -4.13
N ARG A 4 -10.10 -2.84 -4.85
CA ARG A 4 -10.78 -1.56 -4.64
C ARG A 4 -12.15 -1.50 -5.33
N ILE A 5 -12.25 -2.06 -6.54
CA ILE A 5 -13.53 -2.13 -7.28
C ILE A 5 -14.46 -3.14 -6.62
N ALA A 6 -13.94 -4.31 -6.22
CA ALA A 6 -14.71 -5.33 -5.52
C ALA A 6 -15.31 -4.84 -4.19
N LEU A 7 -14.58 -4.02 -3.41
CA LEU A 7 -15.10 -3.51 -2.14
C LEU A 7 -16.13 -2.39 -2.27
N SER A 8 -15.97 -1.50 -3.25
CA SER A 8 -16.95 -0.44 -3.50
C SER A 8 -18.27 -1.03 -4.00
N LEU A 9 -18.22 -2.09 -4.80
CA LEU A 9 -19.41 -2.84 -5.25
C LEU A 9 -20.05 -3.66 -4.13
N PHE A 10 -19.25 -4.32 -3.28
CA PHE A 10 -19.77 -5.06 -2.12
C PHE A 10 -20.44 -4.13 -1.09
N ALA A 11 -19.86 -2.96 -0.83
CA ALA A 11 -20.45 -1.95 0.04
C ALA A 11 -21.78 -1.40 -0.52
N ALA A 12 -21.88 -1.20 -1.83
CA ALA A 12 -23.13 -0.79 -2.49
C ALA A 12 -24.22 -1.88 -2.40
N LEU A 13 -23.85 -3.16 -2.54
CA LEU A 13 -24.77 -4.29 -2.38
C LEU A 13 -25.27 -4.45 -0.94
N CYS A 14 -24.41 -4.27 0.06
CA CYS A 14 -24.81 -4.30 1.48
C CYS A 14 -25.74 -3.14 1.85
N LEU A 15 -25.58 -1.97 1.22
CA LEU A 15 -26.45 -0.81 1.43
C LEU A 15 -27.84 -0.99 0.79
N ALA A 16 -27.93 -1.71 -0.32
CA ALA A 16 -29.21 -2.02 -0.96
C ALA A 16 -30.03 -3.05 -0.16
N ALA A 17 -29.37 -3.96 0.56
CA ALA A 17 -30.01 -5.00 1.35
C ALA A 17 -30.66 -4.52 2.66
N THR A 18 -30.33 -3.32 3.16
CA THR A 18 -30.84 -2.78 4.43
C THR A 18 -32.13 -1.96 4.31
N VAL A 19 -32.62 -1.69 3.09
CA VAL A 19 -33.74 -0.75 2.85
C VAL A 19 -35.08 -1.45 2.53
N VAL A 20 -35.13 -2.78 2.42
CA VAL A 20 -36.32 -3.49 1.89
C VAL A 20 -37.06 -4.30 2.96
N SER A 21 -38.35 -3.99 3.13
CA SER A 21 -39.29 -4.68 4.02
C SER A 21 -39.57 -6.16 3.63
N PRO A 22 -40.14 -6.99 4.53
CA PRO A 22 -40.04 -8.46 4.51
C PRO A 22 -40.61 -9.25 3.31
N PRO A 23 -41.65 -8.85 2.55
CA PRO A 23 -42.23 -9.74 1.54
C PRO A 23 -41.42 -9.83 0.24
N ALA A 24 -40.41 -8.99 0.03
CA ALA A 24 -39.60 -8.96 -1.20
C ALA A 24 -38.40 -9.92 -1.19
N TRP A 25 -38.14 -10.63 -0.09
CA TRP A 25 -36.89 -11.38 0.13
C TRP A 25 -36.55 -12.45 -0.92
N SER A 26 -37.53 -13.07 -1.56
CA SER A 26 -37.28 -14.08 -2.60
C SER A 26 -36.88 -13.46 -3.94
N GLN A 27 -37.55 -12.40 -4.38
CA GLN A 27 -37.18 -11.62 -5.56
C GLN A 27 -35.82 -10.94 -5.37
N THR A 28 -35.58 -10.34 -4.21
CA THR A 28 -34.30 -9.69 -3.89
C THR A 28 -33.13 -10.69 -3.87
N ARG A 29 -33.34 -11.93 -3.42
CA ARG A 29 -32.27 -12.97 -3.45
C ARG A 29 -31.91 -13.39 -4.87
N GLU A 30 -32.90 -13.57 -5.73
CA GLU A 30 -32.67 -13.95 -7.12
C GLU A 30 -32.00 -12.81 -7.90
N GLU A 31 -32.38 -11.56 -7.63
CA GLU A 31 -31.74 -10.37 -8.19
C GLU A 31 -30.30 -10.20 -7.69
N VAL A 32 -30.04 -10.41 -6.40
CA VAL A 32 -28.69 -10.40 -5.82
C VAL A 32 -27.83 -11.52 -6.43
N ARG A 33 -28.38 -12.72 -6.61
CA ARG A 33 -27.66 -13.84 -7.22
C ARG A 33 -27.30 -13.54 -8.67
N LYS A 34 -28.23 -13.00 -9.46
CA LYS A 34 -27.96 -12.57 -10.85
C LYS A 34 -26.92 -11.45 -10.91
N ALA A 35 -26.95 -10.52 -9.96
CA ALA A 35 -25.94 -9.46 -9.86
C ALA A 35 -24.55 -10.03 -9.55
N ILE A 36 -24.45 -11.00 -8.63
CA ILE A 36 -23.19 -11.71 -8.33
C ILE A 36 -22.69 -12.45 -9.58
N ASP A 37 -23.54 -13.23 -10.24
CA ASP A 37 -23.20 -14.00 -11.45
C ASP A 37 -22.70 -13.09 -12.59
N THR A 38 -23.32 -11.91 -12.72
CA THR A 38 -22.95 -10.90 -13.71
C THR A 38 -21.61 -10.25 -13.36
N LEU A 39 -21.37 -10.00 -12.07
CA LEU A 39 -20.11 -9.45 -11.58
C LEU A 39 -18.96 -10.45 -11.70
N GLU A 40 -19.18 -11.73 -11.40
CA GLU A 40 -18.18 -12.79 -11.59
C GLU A 40 -17.80 -12.94 -13.07
N LYS A 41 -18.79 -13.00 -13.96
CA LYS A 41 -18.54 -13.01 -15.42
C LYS A 41 -17.87 -11.74 -15.93
N ALA A 42 -18.17 -10.59 -15.34
CA ALA A 42 -17.49 -9.34 -15.67
C ALA A 42 -16.04 -9.35 -15.16
N LEU A 43 -15.78 -9.94 -13.98
CA LEU A 43 -14.46 -10.08 -13.40
C LEU A 43 -13.58 -11.04 -14.22
N GLU A 44 -14.15 -12.13 -14.74
CA GLU A 44 -13.48 -13.07 -15.67
C GLU A 44 -13.16 -12.44 -17.03
N ARG A 45 -13.93 -11.43 -17.44
CA ARG A 45 -13.72 -10.69 -18.71
C ARG A 45 -12.82 -9.47 -18.56
N LEU A 46 -12.44 -9.10 -17.34
CA LEU A 46 -11.39 -8.12 -17.17
C LEU A 46 -10.10 -8.77 -17.66
N PRO A 47 -9.34 -8.11 -18.55
CA PRO A 47 -8.01 -8.61 -18.90
C PRO A 47 -7.24 -8.85 -17.59
N ASP A 48 -6.50 -9.95 -17.53
CA ASP A 48 -5.41 -10.04 -16.57
C ASP A 48 -4.51 -8.84 -16.87
N ASP A 49 -4.52 -7.82 -15.99
CA ASP A 49 -3.60 -6.66 -16.05
C ASP A 49 -2.11 -7.10 -16.00
N ASP A 50 -1.83 -8.40 -15.93
CA ASP A 50 -0.51 -9.02 -15.95
C ASP A 50 -0.15 -9.66 -17.31
N ALA A 51 -0.97 -9.51 -18.35
CA ALA A 51 -0.58 -9.87 -19.71
C ALA A 51 0.32 -8.76 -20.31
N ASP A 52 1.60 -9.08 -20.53
CA ASP A 52 2.58 -8.34 -21.34
C ASP A 52 3.42 -7.21 -20.69
N ALA A 53 3.88 -7.39 -19.45
CA ALA A 53 5.12 -6.76 -19.02
C ALA A 53 6.10 -7.80 -18.47
N ALA A 54 7.29 -7.88 -19.07
CA ALA A 54 8.36 -8.76 -18.59
C ALA A 54 8.61 -8.51 -17.10
N THR A 55 8.24 -9.47 -16.25
CA THR A 55 8.53 -9.41 -14.83
C THR A 55 10.03 -9.63 -14.64
N GLN A 56 10.65 -8.76 -13.84
CA GLN A 56 12.07 -8.83 -13.54
C GLN A 56 12.27 -8.85 -12.02
N PRO A 57 13.36 -9.45 -11.51
CA PRO A 57 13.73 -9.35 -10.10
C PRO A 57 13.81 -7.89 -9.66
N VAL A 58 13.24 -7.59 -8.50
CA VAL A 58 13.32 -6.23 -7.94
C VAL A 58 14.72 -6.04 -7.37
N THR A 59 15.39 -4.97 -7.76
CA THR A 59 16.72 -4.59 -7.26
C THR A 59 16.69 -3.17 -6.71
N TYR A 60 17.73 -2.79 -5.96
CA TYR A 60 17.87 -1.42 -5.47
C TYR A 60 17.94 -0.38 -6.59
N GLU A 61 18.58 -0.70 -7.72
CA GLU A 61 18.64 0.18 -8.89
C GLU A 61 17.24 0.44 -9.46
N ARG A 62 16.41 -0.60 -9.52
CA ARG A 62 15.03 -0.48 -10.02
C ARG A 62 14.14 0.28 -9.04
N ILE A 63 14.30 0.07 -7.73
CA ILE A 63 13.60 0.87 -6.71
C ILE A 63 14.04 2.33 -6.80
N ALA A 64 15.34 2.59 -6.98
CA ALA A 64 15.87 3.94 -7.14
C ALA A 64 15.33 4.63 -8.39
N ALA A 65 15.27 3.93 -9.53
CA ALA A 65 14.66 4.45 -10.75
C ALA A 65 13.17 4.77 -10.54
N ALA A 66 12.44 3.90 -9.83
CA ALA A 66 11.04 4.16 -9.49
C ALA A 66 10.89 5.39 -8.57
N LEU A 67 11.76 5.59 -7.59
CA LEU A 67 11.77 6.80 -6.73
C LEU A 67 12.04 8.07 -7.54
N ARG A 68 13.00 8.04 -8.48
CA ARG A 68 13.30 9.18 -9.36
C ARG A 68 12.13 9.60 -10.24
N SER A 69 11.22 8.69 -10.59
CA SER A 69 9.98 9.03 -11.30
C SER A 69 9.01 9.91 -10.50
N PHE A 70 9.27 10.13 -9.21
CA PHE A 70 8.55 11.04 -8.33
C PHE A 70 9.40 12.24 -7.87
N ASP A 71 10.48 12.55 -8.58
CA ASP A 71 11.44 13.62 -8.25
C ASP A 71 12.11 13.41 -6.88
N ILE A 72 12.32 12.16 -6.49
CA ILE A 72 12.98 11.78 -5.24
C ILE A 72 14.33 11.15 -5.60
N GLU A 73 15.42 11.82 -5.22
CA GLU A 73 16.77 11.26 -5.38
C GLU A 73 17.15 10.43 -4.14
N PRO A 74 17.29 9.10 -4.27
CA PRO A 74 17.74 8.25 -3.18
C PRO A 74 19.26 8.26 -3.04
N THR A 75 19.75 7.99 -1.84
CA THR A 75 21.15 7.72 -1.54
C THR A 75 21.28 6.29 -1.05
N THR A 76 22.28 5.57 -1.56
CA THR A 76 22.58 4.21 -1.13
C THR A 76 23.18 4.20 0.28
N TYR A 77 22.72 3.26 1.10
CA TYR A 77 23.36 2.88 2.36
C TYR A 77 23.91 1.46 2.22
N SER A 78 25.21 1.30 2.44
CA SER A 78 25.89 0.01 2.39
C SER A 78 26.13 -0.56 3.78
N ASN A 79 26.11 -1.89 3.91
CA ASN A 79 26.56 -2.59 5.11
C ASN A 79 28.10 -2.59 5.22
N ASP A 80 28.62 -3.20 6.28
CA ASP A 80 30.07 -3.29 6.54
C ASP A 80 30.83 -4.11 5.47
N GLU A 81 30.11 -4.89 4.66
CA GLU A 81 30.65 -5.67 3.53
C GLU A 81 30.60 -4.89 2.20
N GLY A 82 30.15 -3.63 2.21
CA GLY A 82 30.05 -2.78 1.03
C GLY A 82 28.83 -3.04 0.15
N GLN A 83 27.97 -4.00 0.53
CA GLN A 83 26.75 -4.32 -0.21
C GLN A 83 25.65 -3.32 0.12
N THR A 84 24.83 -2.95 -0.88
CA THR A 84 23.66 -2.09 -0.64
C THR A 84 22.69 -2.77 0.31
N ALA A 85 22.49 -2.16 1.49
CA ALA A 85 21.58 -2.65 2.51
C ALA A 85 20.25 -1.88 2.54
N ALA A 86 20.24 -0.62 2.07
CA ALA A 86 19.03 0.19 1.96
C ALA A 86 19.21 1.37 0.99
N LEU A 87 18.08 1.94 0.59
CA LEU A 87 18.01 3.28 0.01
C LEU A 87 17.46 4.25 1.04
N ILE A 88 18.16 5.37 1.23
CA ILE A 88 17.72 6.49 2.04
C ILE A 88 17.18 7.56 1.09
N PHE A 89 15.95 8.01 1.30
CA PHE A 89 15.38 9.07 0.47
C PHE A 89 14.60 10.07 1.32
N ARG A 90 14.20 11.19 0.73
CA ARG A 90 13.48 12.25 1.45
C ARG A 90 12.13 12.54 0.83
N VAL A 91 11.13 12.69 1.69
CA VAL A 91 9.80 13.20 1.36
C VAL A 91 9.50 14.35 2.32
N ASN A 92 9.22 15.54 1.78
CA ASN A 92 9.02 16.77 2.57
C ASN A 92 10.16 17.03 3.57
N ASN A 93 11.41 16.89 3.12
CA ASN A 93 12.64 17.00 3.92
C ASN A 93 12.83 15.94 5.03
N LEU A 94 11.92 14.99 5.18
CA LEU A 94 12.03 13.92 6.19
C LEU A 94 12.58 12.63 5.56
N LYS A 95 13.45 11.93 6.29
CA LYS A 95 14.11 10.72 5.80
C LYS A 95 13.17 9.52 5.89
N ALA A 96 13.13 8.73 4.81
CA ALA A 96 12.52 7.42 4.74
C ALA A 96 13.55 6.41 4.20
N LEU A 97 13.26 5.13 4.41
CA LEU A 97 14.09 4.00 4.03
C LEU A 97 13.32 3.09 3.09
N ALA A 98 14.00 2.55 2.08
CA ALA A 98 13.56 1.38 1.33
C ALA A 98 14.60 0.27 1.51
N PHE A 99 14.17 -0.95 1.78
CA PHE A 99 15.05 -2.11 1.81
C PHE A 99 14.38 -3.31 1.16
N LEU A 100 15.21 -4.22 0.68
CA LEU A 100 14.80 -5.49 0.08
C LEU A 100 15.26 -6.61 1.00
N ASP A 101 14.33 -7.47 1.39
CA ASP A 101 14.65 -8.72 2.08
C ASP A 101 14.67 -9.85 1.05
N ASP A 102 15.87 -10.25 0.66
CA ASP A 102 16.10 -11.30 -0.34
C ASP A 102 15.61 -12.68 0.13
N ASN A 103 15.51 -12.92 1.44
CA ASN A 103 15.06 -14.20 1.98
C ASN A 103 13.54 -14.36 1.85
N THR A 104 12.81 -13.29 2.13
CA THR A 104 11.34 -13.30 2.10
C THR A 104 10.77 -12.83 0.77
N GLY A 105 11.58 -12.19 -0.08
CA GLY A 105 11.14 -11.56 -1.32
C GLY A 105 10.23 -10.36 -1.05
N VAL A 106 10.49 -9.62 0.04
CA VAL A 106 9.69 -8.47 0.45
C VAL A 106 10.46 -7.18 0.23
N MET A 107 9.83 -6.23 -0.45
CA MET A 107 10.28 -4.85 -0.49
C MET A 107 9.56 -4.08 0.62
N GLN A 108 10.32 -3.46 1.53
CA GLN A 108 9.78 -2.70 2.64
C GLN A 108 10.18 -1.24 2.57
N PHE A 109 9.21 -0.38 2.87
CA PHE A 109 9.43 1.04 3.12
C PHE A 109 9.18 1.36 4.59
N ALA A 110 10.03 2.18 5.18
CA ALA A 110 9.92 2.57 6.57
C ALA A 110 10.19 4.07 6.76
N PHE A 111 9.42 4.66 7.66
CA PHE A 111 9.51 6.07 8.04
C PHE A 111 9.29 6.22 9.54
N SER A 112 10.00 7.16 10.18
CA SER A 112 9.70 7.57 11.55
C SER A 112 9.98 9.04 11.80
N VAL A 113 9.19 9.66 12.68
CA VAL A 113 9.32 11.07 13.05
C VAL A 113 9.12 11.27 14.55
N GLY A 114 10.07 11.96 15.17
CA GLY A 114 9.98 12.41 16.55
C GLY A 114 9.35 13.80 16.67
N GLY A 115 8.78 14.11 17.83
CA GLY A 115 8.17 15.42 18.09
C GLY A 115 6.85 15.68 17.34
N SER A 116 6.28 14.65 16.71
CA SER A 116 4.95 14.73 16.08
C SER A 116 3.83 14.85 17.10
N LYS A 117 2.70 15.45 16.72
CA LYS A 117 1.46 15.44 17.51
C LYS A 117 0.62 14.16 17.34
N ALA A 118 1.22 13.10 16.81
CA ALA A 118 0.55 11.82 16.65
C ALA A 118 0.09 11.27 18.02
N ASP A 119 -1.13 10.74 18.05
CA ASP A 119 -1.71 10.04 19.19
C ASP A 119 -2.22 8.65 18.77
N MET A 120 -2.62 7.83 19.75
CA MET A 120 -3.12 6.47 19.47
C MET A 120 -4.43 6.46 18.67
N GLU A 121 -5.28 7.47 18.83
CA GLU A 121 -6.57 7.52 18.13
C GLU A 121 -6.35 7.73 16.62
N ARG A 122 -5.48 8.68 16.25
CA ARG A 122 -5.07 8.94 14.86
C ARG A 122 -4.39 7.74 14.24
N ILE A 123 -3.50 7.06 14.97
CA ILE A 123 -2.85 5.81 14.50
C ILE A 123 -3.88 4.70 14.26
N ASN A 124 -4.82 4.51 15.18
CA ASN A 124 -5.85 3.48 15.04
C ASN A 124 -6.83 3.81 13.91
N ARG A 125 -7.19 5.08 13.72
CA ARG A 125 -7.97 5.55 12.56
C ARG A 125 -7.24 5.27 11.26
N TRP A 126 -5.95 5.64 11.18
CA TRP A 126 -5.10 5.35 10.02
C TRP A 126 -5.12 3.87 9.64
N ASN A 127 -4.87 2.98 10.60
CA ASN A 127 -4.81 1.53 10.34
C ASN A 127 -6.16 0.93 9.95
N ARG A 128 -7.29 1.54 10.33
CA ARG A 128 -8.63 1.11 9.89
C ARG A 128 -8.93 1.54 8.45
N GLU A 129 -8.45 2.71 8.05
CA GLU A 129 -8.79 3.33 6.76
C GLU A 129 -7.79 3.01 5.64
N ARG A 130 -6.53 2.72 5.99
CA ARG A 130 -5.43 2.52 5.03
C ARG A 130 -5.03 1.05 4.98
N ARG A 131 -5.01 0.48 3.77
CA ARG A 131 -4.80 -0.96 3.55
C ARG A 131 -3.35 -1.36 3.23
N PHE A 132 -2.55 -0.44 2.72
CA PHE A 132 -1.22 -0.73 2.17
C PHE A 132 -0.09 -0.29 3.10
N THR A 133 -0.42 0.36 4.21
CA THR A 133 0.56 0.89 5.15
C THR A 133 0.09 0.65 6.56
N ARG A 134 1.02 0.38 7.47
CA ARG A 134 0.76 0.28 8.91
C ARG A 134 1.44 1.43 9.63
N ALA A 135 0.72 2.05 10.54
CA ALA A 135 1.26 3.07 11.43
C ALA A 135 1.30 2.55 12.88
N PHE A 136 2.32 2.94 13.63
CA PHE A 136 2.51 2.54 15.03
C PHE A 136 3.45 3.51 15.74
N PHE A 137 3.59 3.35 17.06
CA PHE A 137 4.64 4.02 17.79
C PHE A 137 5.84 3.11 18.00
N LYS A 138 7.03 3.65 17.78
CA LYS A 138 8.30 2.99 18.09
C LYS A 138 9.03 3.80 19.15
N THR A 139 9.76 3.13 20.04
CA THR A 139 10.68 3.80 20.95
C THR A 139 12.07 3.84 20.31
N ILE A 140 12.58 5.04 20.04
CA ILE A 140 13.92 5.27 19.51
C ILE A 140 14.68 6.15 20.50
N LYS A 141 15.80 5.65 21.04
CA LYS A 141 16.63 6.35 22.04
C LYS A 141 15.81 6.91 23.21
N GLY A 142 14.90 6.09 23.75
CA GLY A 142 14.01 6.47 24.86
C GLY A 142 12.86 7.43 24.49
N ARG A 143 12.71 7.83 23.22
CA ARG A 143 11.63 8.70 22.76
C ARG A 143 10.60 7.93 21.96
N LYS A 144 9.32 8.17 22.25
CA LYS A 144 8.20 7.67 21.45
C LYS A 144 8.13 8.45 20.14
N VAL A 145 8.23 7.75 19.01
CA VAL A 145 8.16 8.33 17.66
C VAL A 145 7.04 7.67 16.87
N ALA A 146 6.34 8.45 16.05
CA ALA A 146 5.37 7.90 15.12
C ALA A 146 6.12 7.26 13.94
N ALA A 147 5.70 6.06 13.55
CA ALA A 147 6.28 5.31 12.46
C ALA A 147 5.21 4.91 11.43
N LEU A 148 5.62 4.82 10.18
CA LEU A 148 4.82 4.34 9.06
C LEU A 148 5.66 3.33 8.28
N GLU A 149 5.08 2.19 7.94
CA GLU A 149 5.72 1.19 7.09
C GLU A 149 4.76 0.66 6.01
N ALA A 150 5.34 0.14 4.94
CA ALA A 150 4.63 -0.58 3.89
C ALA A 150 5.48 -1.75 3.42
N GLU A 151 4.84 -2.89 3.18
CA GLU A 151 5.48 -4.11 2.71
C GLU A 151 4.80 -4.54 1.42
N PHE A 152 5.62 -4.89 0.42
CA PHE A 152 5.17 -5.36 -0.86
C PHE A 152 5.87 -6.68 -1.19
N ASP A 153 5.10 -7.73 -1.43
CA ASP A 153 5.63 -8.97 -1.98
C ASP A 153 6.20 -8.70 -3.38
N VAL A 154 7.45 -9.10 -3.60
CA VAL A 154 8.18 -8.95 -4.86
C VAL A 154 8.94 -10.24 -5.24
N LYS A 155 8.60 -11.38 -4.62
CA LYS A 155 9.33 -12.65 -4.79
C LYS A 155 9.38 -13.14 -6.23
N GLU A 156 8.30 -12.97 -6.98
CA GLU A 156 8.19 -13.37 -8.40
C GLU A 156 8.70 -12.28 -9.36
N GLY A 157 9.36 -11.25 -8.82
CA GLY A 157 9.67 -10.05 -9.57
C GLY A 157 8.44 -9.17 -9.80
N ARG A 158 8.67 -8.01 -10.40
CA ARG A 158 7.64 -7.02 -10.73
C ARG A 158 7.99 -6.36 -12.06
N SER A 159 6.97 -5.89 -12.78
CA SER A 159 7.18 -4.93 -13.87
C SER A 159 7.58 -3.56 -13.32
N ASP A 160 8.24 -2.73 -14.13
CA ASP A 160 8.63 -1.38 -13.72
C ASP A 160 7.41 -0.49 -13.42
N GLU A 161 6.30 -0.68 -14.13
CA GLU A 161 5.05 0.01 -13.84
C GLU A 161 4.47 -0.38 -12.48
N ARG A 162 4.48 -1.68 -12.15
CA ARG A 162 4.01 -2.16 -10.86
C ARG A 162 4.90 -1.65 -9.73
N LEU A 163 6.22 -1.60 -9.95
CA LEU A 163 7.17 -1.05 -8.99
C LEU A 163 6.94 0.44 -8.77
N ARG A 164 6.78 1.23 -9.84
CA ARG A 164 6.41 2.66 -9.76
C ARG A 164 5.10 2.86 -9.00
N THR A 165 4.10 2.00 -9.25
CA THR A 165 2.82 2.04 -8.53
C THR A 165 3.01 1.81 -7.03
N ASN A 166 3.79 0.80 -6.63
CA ASN A 166 4.04 0.51 -5.21
C ASN A 166 4.78 1.66 -4.52
N VAL A 167 5.82 2.20 -5.15
CA VAL A 167 6.56 3.37 -4.66
C VAL A 167 5.62 4.58 -4.52
N GLY A 168 4.82 4.87 -5.55
CA GLY A 168 3.86 5.97 -5.54
C GLY A 168 2.83 5.85 -4.43
N LEU A 169 2.31 4.64 -4.18
CA LEU A 169 1.39 4.37 -3.07
C LEU A 169 2.03 4.68 -1.72
N PHE A 170 3.29 4.30 -1.50
CA PHE A 170 4.01 4.62 -0.27
C PHE A 170 4.25 6.13 -0.14
N VAL A 171 4.76 6.79 -1.17
CA VAL A 171 5.04 8.24 -1.15
C VAL A 171 3.77 9.05 -0.88
N GLN A 172 2.65 8.70 -1.51
CA GLN A 172 1.36 9.32 -1.26
C GLN A 172 0.89 9.07 0.17
N SER A 173 1.02 7.84 0.66
CA SER A 173 0.63 7.48 2.03
C SER A 173 1.48 8.24 3.05
N LEU A 174 2.79 8.37 2.83
CA LEU A 174 3.68 9.12 3.70
C LEU A 174 3.30 10.61 3.77
N ARG A 175 3.07 11.26 2.62
CA ARG A 175 2.61 12.66 2.58
C ARG A 175 1.30 12.85 3.34
N THR A 176 0.38 11.90 3.19
CA THR A 176 -0.93 11.92 3.84
C THR A 176 -0.81 11.70 5.35
N PHE A 177 0.02 10.74 5.77
CA PHE A 177 0.31 10.43 7.16
C PHE A 177 0.90 11.62 7.90
N LEU A 178 1.85 12.32 7.27
CA LEU A 178 2.45 13.53 7.84
C LEU A 178 1.40 14.60 8.15
N ARG A 179 0.42 14.77 7.26
CA ARG A 179 -0.65 15.76 7.41
C ARG A 179 -1.73 15.34 8.41
N GLU A 180 -2.20 14.10 8.33
CA GLU A 180 -3.39 13.65 9.08
C GLU A 180 -3.05 13.08 10.47
N VAL A 181 -1.82 12.60 10.65
CA VAL A 181 -1.39 11.97 11.90
C VAL A 181 -0.34 12.80 12.63
N CYS A 182 0.70 13.28 11.93
CA CYS A 182 1.88 13.85 12.59
C CYS A 182 1.79 15.34 12.95
N GLN A 183 0.91 16.12 12.33
CA GLN A 183 0.77 17.57 12.51
C GLN A 183 -0.13 17.99 13.67
#